data_AF-A0A498C554-F1
#
_entry.id   AF-A0A498C554-F1
#
_cell.length_a   1.000
_cell.length_b   1.000
_cell.length_c   1.000
_cell.angle_alpha   90.00
_cell.angle_beta   90.00
_cell.angle_gamma   90.00
#
_symmetry.space_group_name_H-M   'P 1'
#
loop_
_entity.id
_entity.type
_entity.pdbx_description
1 polymer ?
#
loop_
_entity_poly.entity_id
_entity_poly.type
_entity_poly.pdbx_seq_one_letter_code
_entity_poly.pdbx_strand_id
1 'polypeptide(L)'
;MKHKLTAPLTIVGIAIVTYGLPAQADIVTLGFEEFGAIDGNEAVGDFYAGGTNEAGITGPDYGITFSENALALTSQTTNEPGADGNFENNPVGDNILFFLGGEAATMNVAGGFETGFSFYYTSSEQAFVNVYDEPDGQGNILQSLDLSQNWQDANCTDTASTDFCNFNPVGVEFDGVAQSVDFGGTINQVGYDAITLGTDVPGDPTEVPEPATLTLFATGLLGLMGLTFLRRRPVS
;
A
#
# COMPACT_ATOMS: atom_id res chain seq x y z
N MET A 1 39.54 62.33 13.96
CA MET A 1 39.85 61.01 14.57
C MET A 1 38.78 60.78 15.65
N LYS A 2 37.91 59.78 15.64
CA LYS A 2 38.09 58.35 15.35
C LYS A 2 36.80 57.76 14.73
N HIS A 3 36.98 56.71 13.93
CA HIS A 3 36.03 56.08 13.01
C HIS A 3 34.81 55.41 13.68
N LYS A 4 33.62 55.56 13.09
CA LYS A 4 32.48 54.64 13.29
C LYS A 4 32.61 53.51 12.28
N LEU A 5 32.84 52.30 12.75
CA LEU A 5 32.87 51.07 11.93
C LEU A 5 31.46 50.49 11.91
N THR A 6 30.77 50.57 10.76
CA THR A 6 29.53 49.81 10.51
C THR A 6 29.91 48.52 9.79
N ALA A 7 29.80 47.38 10.49
CA ALA A 7 29.98 46.06 9.88
C ALA A 7 28.70 45.67 9.11
N PRO A 8 28.80 45.13 7.88
CA PRO A 8 27.65 44.56 7.19
C PRO A 8 27.34 43.17 7.78
N LEU A 9 26.07 42.95 8.09
CA LEU A 9 25.53 41.65 8.51
C LEU A 9 25.40 40.77 7.26
N THR A 10 26.30 39.80 7.09
CA THR A 10 26.22 38.81 6.01
C THR A 10 25.27 37.69 6.45
N ILE A 11 24.05 37.69 5.94
CA ILE A 11 23.10 36.58 6.09
C ILE A 11 23.54 35.49 5.11
N VAL A 12 24.11 34.40 5.62
CA VAL A 12 24.37 33.18 4.83
C VAL A 12 23.04 32.43 4.79
N GLY A 13 22.34 32.50 3.66
CA GLY A 13 21.18 31.64 3.40
C GLY A 13 21.66 30.21 3.16
N ILE A 14 21.31 29.30 4.07
CA ILE A 14 21.45 27.86 3.85
C ILE A 14 20.33 27.46 2.90
N ALA A 15 20.66 27.14 1.65
CA ALA A 15 19.74 26.49 0.73
C ALA A 15 19.68 25.01 1.10
N ILE A 16 18.62 24.60 1.79
CA ILE A 16 18.29 23.19 1.98
C ILE A 16 17.73 22.71 0.63
N VAL A 17 18.53 21.93 -0.10
CA VAL A 17 18.08 21.19 -1.27
C VAL A 17 17.45 19.91 -0.75
N THR A 18 16.12 19.85 -0.69
CA THR A 18 15.40 18.60 -0.50
C THR A 18 15.49 17.81 -1.80
N TYR A 19 16.19 16.67 -1.76
CA TYR A 19 16.14 15.70 -2.85
C TYR A 19 14.83 14.94 -2.71
N GLY A 20 13.81 15.32 -3.47
CA GLY A 20 12.63 14.47 -3.66
C GLY A 20 13.02 13.28 -4.52
N LEU A 21 12.89 12.07 -4.00
CA LEU A 21 12.85 10.89 -4.85
C LEU A 21 11.59 10.96 -5.72
N PRO A 22 11.62 10.49 -6.97
CA PRO A 22 10.40 10.41 -7.76
C PRO A 22 9.41 9.48 -7.05
N ALA A 23 8.15 9.91 -6.96
CA ALA A 23 7.08 9.08 -6.43
C ALA A 23 6.91 7.82 -7.29
N GLN A 24 6.52 6.71 -6.65
CA GLN A 24 6.25 5.47 -7.35
C GLN A 24 4.97 5.62 -8.19
N ALA A 25 5.11 5.48 -9.51
CA ALA A 25 4.00 5.52 -10.47
C ALA A 25 3.45 4.13 -10.82
N ASP A 26 4.08 3.07 -10.31
CA ASP A 26 3.65 1.69 -10.53
C ASP A 26 2.66 1.26 -9.45
N ILE A 27 1.65 0.49 -9.85
CA ILE A 27 0.70 -0.14 -8.91
C ILE A 27 1.43 -1.26 -8.16
N VAL A 28 1.36 -1.23 -6.83
CA VAL A 28 1.92 -2.27 -5.95
C VAL A 28 0.80 -2.84 -5.12
N THR A 29 0.65 -4.17 -5.13
CA THR A 29 -0.28 -4.89 -4.26
C THR A 29 0.50 -5.77 -3.28
N LEU A 30 0.17 -5.68 -2.00
CA LEU A 30 0.77 -6.43 -0.90
C LEU A 30 -0.26 -7.47 -0.42
N GLY A 31 0.08 -8.75 -0.57
CA GLY A 31 -0.77 -9.89 -0.17
C GLY A 31 -0.26 -10.68 1.04
N PHE A 32 0.96 -10.44 1.52
CA PHE A 32 1.54 -11.08 2.71
C PHE A 32 1.69 -12.62 2.62
N GLU A 33 1.74 -13.16 1.42
CA GLU A 33 1.74 -14.61 1.17
C GLU A 33 3.08 -15.30 1.49
N GLU A 34 4.13 -14.53 1.69
CA GLU A 34 5.43 -15.05 2.10
C GLU A 34 5.57 -15.22 3.63
N PHE A 35 4.57 -14.80 4.40
CA PHE A 35 4.50 -14.96 5.85
C PHE A 35 3.74 -16.25 6.24
N GLY A 36 3.74 -16.61 7.53
CA GLY A 36 2.94 -17.76 8.01
C GLY A 36 3.65 -19.11 7.97
N ALA A 37 4.84 -19.20 7.37
CA ALA A 37 5.53 -20.47 7.13
C ALA A 37 6.15 -21.12 8.39
N ILE A 38 6.40 -20.34 9.44
CA ILE A 38 7.00 -20.81 10.71
C ILE A 38 5.98 -20.73 11.85
N ASP A 39 5.31 -19.58 11.95
CA ASP A 39 4.22 -19.28 12.86
C ASP A 39 3.16 -18.53 12.06
N GLY A 40 1.88 -18.73 12.37
CA GLY A 40 0.77 -18.12 11.63
C GLY A 40 0.58 -16.63 11.90
N ASN A 41 1.52 -16.02 12.61
CA ASN A 41 1.50 -14.62 13.01
C ASN A 41 2.94 -14.09 13.08
N GLU A 42 3.25 -13.08 12.27
CA GLU A 42 4.63 -12.62 12.09
C GLU A 42 4.68 -11.10 11.84
N ALA A 43 5.72 -10.42 12.33
CA ALA A 43 5.91 -9.00 12.04
C ALA A 43 6.30 -8.75 10.59
N VAL A 44 5.62 -7.79 9.93
CA VAL A 44 5.92 -7.45 8.54
C VAL A 44 7.25 -6.69 8.40
N GLY A 45 7.46 -5.70 9.28
CA GLY A 45 8.70 -4.93 9.38
C GLY A 45 9.22 -4.39 8.04
N ASP A 46 10.46 -4.73 7.72
CA ASP A 46 11.17 -4.25 6.52
C ASP A 46 11.06 -5.20 5.32
N PHE A 47 10.19 -6.22 5.35
CA PHE A 47 10.12 -7.25 4.30
C PHE A 47 9.97 -6.65 2.89
N TYR A 48 9.06 -5.69 2.72
CA TYR A 48 8.83 -4.98 1.45
C TYR A 48 9.83 -3.83 1.17
N ALA A 49 10.90 -3.75 1.96
CA ALA A 49 12.07 -2.91 1.73
C ALA A 49 13.35 -3.78 1.57
N GLY A 50 13.20 -5.00 1.04
CA GLY A 50 14.29 -5.96 0.85
C GLY A 50 14.75 -6.67 2.12
N GLY A 51 13.97 -6.57 3.21
CA GLY A 51 14.18 -7.28 4.46
C GLY A 51 14.00 -8.79 4.31
N THR A 52 14.31 -9.52 5.38
CA THR A 52 14.14 -10.97 5.46
C THR A 52 13.24 -11.30 6.64
N ASN A 53 12.22 -12.12 6.39
CA ASN A 53 11.26 -12.54 7.40
C ASN A 53 11.83 -13.67 8.30
N GLU A 54 11.10 -14.09 9.33
CA GLU A 54 11.48 -15.12 10.29
C GLU A 54 11.69 -16.50 9.64
N ALA A 55 11.00 -16.78 8.53
CA ALA A 55 11.19 -17.96 7.72
C ALA A 55 12.50 -17.93 6.89
N GLY A 56 13.22 -16.80 6.88
CA GLY A 56 14.43 -16.61 6.08
C GLY A 56 14.15 -16.27 4.62
N ILE A 57 12.92 -15.87 4.29
CA ILE A 57 12.52 -15.44 2.94
C ILE A 57 12.85 -13.95 2.81
N THR A 58 13.58 -13.57 1.76
CA THR A 58 13.88 -12.17 1.45
C THR A 58 12.77 -11.60 0.57
N GLY A 59 12.18 -10.50 1.01
CA GLY A 59 11.11 -9.82 0.31
C GLY A 59 11.60 -8.93 -0.84
N PRO A 60 10.67 -8.42 -1.67
CA PRO A 60 10.98 -7.43 -2.68
C PRO A 60 11.38 -6.09 -2.03
N ASP A 61 12.08 -5.24 -2.78
CA ASP A 61 12.46 -3.89 -2.34
C ASP A 61 11.57 -2.85 -3.04
N TYR A 62 10.41 -2.57 -2.45
CA TYR A 62 9.52 -1.49 -2.82
C TYR A 62 9.76 -0.22 -1.97
N GLY A 63 10.74 -0.25 -1.04
CA GLY A 63 10.94 0.81 -0.07
C GLY A 63 9.77 0.99 0.91
N ILE A 64 9.01 -0.07 1.16
CA ILE A 64 7.86 -0.06 2.06
C ILE A 64 8.26 -0.72 3.38
N THR A 65 8.05 -0.02 4.49
CA THR A 65 8.29 -0.54 5.84
C THR A 65 7.04 -0.42 6.70
N PHE A 66 6.90 -1.30 7.68
CA PHE A 66 5.77 -1.30 8.61
C PHE A 66 6.25 -1.10 10.05
N SER A 67 5.41 -0.48 10.86
CA SER A 67 5.64 -0.33 12.30
C SER A 67 5.70 -1.68 13.02
N GLU A 68 6.37 -1.73 14.17
CA GLU A 68 6.65 -2.99 14.90
C GLU A 68 5.38 -3.77 15.32
N ASN A 69 4.23 -3.10 15.41
CA ASN A 69 2.93 -3.69 15.78
C ASN A 69 2.13 -4.22 14.59
N ALA A 70 2.61 -4.03 13.35
CA ALA A 70 1.97 -4.49 12.14
C ALA A 70 2.37 -5.94 11.85
N LEU A 71 1.37 -6.82 11.81
CA LEU A 71 1.58 -8.26 11.75
C LEU A 71 0.85 -8.86 10.54
N ALA A 72 1.50 -9.79 9.86
CA ALA A 72 0.85 -10.71 8.94
C ALA A 72 0.23 -11.86 9.74
N LEU A 73 -1.03 -12.19 9.47
CA LEU A 73 -1.78 -13.25 10.15
C LEU A 73 -2.33 -14.24 9.12
N THR A 74 -2.11 -15.52 9.36
CA THR A 74 -2.52 -16.63 8.49
C THR A 74 -3.87 -17.19 8.94
N SER A 75 -4.78 -17.41 7.98
CA SER A 75 -6.11 -17.93 8.25
C SER A 75 -6.06 -19.33 8.86
N GLN A 76 -6.84 -19.56 9.93
CA GLN A 76 -7.02 -20.88 10.55
C GLN A 76 -7.66 -21.92 9.61
N THR A 77 -8.17 -21.49 8.45
CA THR A 77 -8.76 -22.39 7.44
C THR A 77 -7.71 -23.05 6.54
N THR A 78 -6.45 -22.65 6.67
CA THR A 78 -5.30 -23.21 5.95
C THR A 78 -4.71 -24.41 6.70
N ASN A 79 -3.68 -25.03 6.12
CA ASN A 79 -2.91 -26.10 6.78
C ASN A 79 -1.51 -25.63 7.21
N GLU A 80 -1.26 -24.32 7.23
CA GLU A 80 0.05 -23.76 7.55
C GLU A 80 0.36 -23.86 9.06
N PRO A 81 1.63 -24.01 9.45
CA PRO A 81 2.02 -24.09 10.85
C PRO A 81 1.60 -22.83 11.64
N GLY A 82 0.91 -23.03 12.77
CA GLY A 82 0.54 -21.92 13.65
C GLY A 82 -0.63 -21.06 13.14
N ALA A 83 -1.24 -21.41 12.01
CA ALA A 83 -2.40 -20.72 11.48
C ALA A 83 -3.59 -20.74 12.47
N ASP A 84 -3.86 -19.59 13.09
CA ASP A 84 -4.89 -19.40 14.10
C ASP A 84 -5.76 -18.15 13.85
N GLY A 85 -5.60 -17.50 12.70
CA GLY A 85 -6.37 -16.33 12.32
C GLY A 85 -7.85 -16.66 12.14
N ASN A 86 -8.70 -16.01 12.94
CA ASN A 86 -10.16 -16.20 12.94
C ASN A 86 -10.85 -15.48 11.76
N PHE A 87 -10.36 -15.71 10.53
CA PHE A 87 -10.92 -15.14 9.31
C PHE A 87 -10.88 -16.13 8.16
N GLU A 88 -11.75 -15.94 7.17
CA GLU A 88 -11.78 -16.71 5.92
C GLU A 88 -12.34 -15.85 4.78
N ASN A 89 -12.25 -16.34 3.54
CA ASN A 89 -12.68 -15.63 2.32
C ASN A 89 -11.98 -14.27 2.10
N ASN A 90 -10.76 -14.09 2.62
CA ASN A 90 -9.93 -12.98 2.22
C ASN A 90 -9.67 -13.07 0.69
N PRO A 91 -9.75 -11.96 -0.05
CA PRO A 91 -9.72 -12.00 -1.52
C PRO A 91 -8.41 -12.50 -2.12
N VAL A 92 -7.28 -12.23 -1.47
CA VAL A 92 -5.96 -12.62 -1.96
C VAL A 92 -5.28 -13.52 -0.95
N GLY A 93 -4.97 -14.74 -1.40
CA GLY A 93 -4.09 -15.61 -0.65
C GLY A 93 -4.68 -16.12 0.67
N ASP A 94 -3.80 -16.37 1.64
CA ASP A 94 -4.09 -17.01 2.93
C ASP A 94 -3.77 -16.09 4.13
N ASN A 95 -3.19 -14.92 3.88
CA ASN A 95 -2.70 -14.00 4.90
C ASN A 95 -3.34 -12.61 4.80
N ILE A 96 -3.39 -11.91 5.94
CA ILE A 96 -3.86 -10.53 6.04
C ILE A 96 -2.94 -9.71 6.93
N LEU A 97 -3.02 -8.38 6.83
CA LEU A 97 -2.44 -7.46 7.79
C LEU A 97 -3.40 -7.23 8.97
N PHE A 98 -2.88 -7.23 10.20
CA PHE A 98 -3.58 -6.75 11.39
C PHE A 98 -2.61 -6.17 12.42
N PHE A 99 -3.12 -5.72 13.57
CA PHE A 99 -2.28 -5.23 14.67
C PHE A 99 -2.88 -5.51 16.05
N LEU A 100 -1.99 -5.78 17.02
CA LEU A 100 -2.32 -6.20 18.39
C LEU A 100 -2.10 -5.13 19.47
N GLY A 101 -1.57 -3.96 19.12
CA GLY A 101 -1.30 -2.88 20.07
C GLY A 101 -0.99 -1.57 19.38
N GLY A 102 -0.79 -0.50 20.15
CA GLY A 102 -0.61 0.86 19.62
C GLY A 102 -1.94 1.51 19.21
N GLU A 103 -1.90 2.80 18.84
CA GLU A 103 -3.10 3.51 18.36
C GLU A 103 -3.44 3.11 16.90
N ALA A 104 -2.43 2.70 16.14
CA ALA A 104 -2.54 2.26 14.76
C ALA A 104 -1.28 1.50 14.32
N ALA A 105 -1.38 0.72 13.25
CA ALA A 105 -0.22 0.23 12.52
C ALA A 105 0.07 1.17 11.35
N THR A 106 1.34 1.53 11.16
CA THR A 106 1.75 2.50 10.16
C THR A 106 2.58 1.83 9.07
N MET A 107 2.24 2.08 7.81
CA MET A 107 3.02 1.73 6.64
C MET A 107 3.70 2.98 6.10
N ASN A 108 5.03 2.95 5.99
CA ASN A 108 5.85 4.00 5.39
C ASN A 108 6.27 3.60 3.98
N VAL A 109 6.30 4.57 3.06
CA VAL A 109 6.70 4.37 1.66
C VAL A 109 7.79 5.39 1.34
N ALA A 110 9.05 4.96 1.35
CA ALA A 110 10.19 5.88 1.24
C ALA A 110 10.22 6.69 -0.07
N GLY A 111 9.73 6.10 -1.16
CA GLY A 111 9.55 6.78 -2.44
C GLY A 111 8.29 7.63 -2.52
N GLY A 112 7.33 7.41 -1.62
CA GLY A 112 5.96 7.90 -1.71
C GLY A 112 5.17 7.28 -2.88
N PHE A 113 3.86 7.50 -2.87
CA PHE A 113 2.92 7.04 -3.90
C PHE A 113 1.86 8.12 -4.18
N GLU A 114 1.31 8.11 -5.40
CA GLU A 114 0.32 9.08 -5.87
C GLU A 114 -0.92 8.34 -6.41
N THR A 115 -1.87 9.06 -7.00
CA THR A 115 -3.09 8.55 -7.68
C THR A 115 -4.14 8.00 -6.73
N GLY A 116 -3.83 7.01 -5.91
CA GLY A 116 -4.81 6.40 -5.02
C GLY A 116 -4.26 5.33 -4.10
N PHE A 117 -5.14 4.90 -3.21
CA PHE A 117 -4.91 3.83 -2.23
C PHE A 117 -6.16 2.97 -2.12
N SER A 118 -5.98 1.67 -2.01
CA SER A 118 -7.09 0.73 -1.90
C SER A 118 -6.71 -0.57 -1.20
N PHE A 119 -7.70 -1.28 -0.69
CA PHE A 119 -7.54 -2.53 0.05
C PHE A 119 -8.90 -3.22 0.22
N TYR A 120 -8.87 -4.47 0.67
CA TYR A 120 -10.03 -5.12 1.25
C TYR A 120 -9.93 -5.12 2.77
N TYR A 121 -11.08 -5.09 3.45
CA TYR A 121 -11.09 -5.14 4.92
C TYR A 121 -12.23 -5.99 5.47
N THR A 122 -11.98 -6.56 6.64
CA THR A 122 -12.97 -7.18 7.52
C THR A 122 -12.85 -6.54 8.90
N SER A 123 -13.97 -6.18 9.51
CA SER A 123 -13.97 -5.48 10.80
C SER A 123 -15.19 -5.82 11.64
N SER A 124 -14.96 -6.09 12.93
CA SER A 124 -16.00 -6.27 13.95
C SER A 124 -16.44 -4.97 14.61
N GLU A 125 -15.68 -3.89 14.40
CA GLU A 125 -15.92 -2.58 14.98
C GLU A 125 -15.79 -1.48 13.93
N GLN A 126 -16.09 -0.23 14.29
CA GLN A 126 -15.70 0.91 13.46
C GLN A 126 -14.18 1.13 13.53
N ALA A 127 -13.58 1.46 12.39
CA ALA A 127 -12.16 1.75 12.25
C ALA A 127 -11.94 2.85 11.22
N PHE A 128 -10.69 3.27 11.01
CA PHE A 128 -10.36 4.24 9.98
C PHE A 128 -8.97 3.98 9.39
N VAL A 129 -8.77 4.47 8.17
CA VAL A 129 -7.45 4.50 7.54
C VAL A 129 -7.16 5.93 7.10
N ASN A 130 -6.00 6.46 7.45
CA ASN A 130 -5.57 7.79 7.07
C ASN A 130 -4.34 7.73 6.17
N VAL A 131 -4.34 8.53 5.10
CA VAL A 131 -3.24 8.66 4.15
C VAL A 131 -2.58 10.02 4.36
N TYR A 132 -1.26 10.02 4.53
CA TYR A 132 -0.47 11.19 4.93
C TYR A 132 0.61 11.55 3.91
N ASP A 133 0.93 12.84 3.82
CA ASP A 133 1.98 13.37 2.93
C ASP A 133 3.41 13.34 3.54
N GLU A 134 3.54 13.02 4.83
CA GLU A 134 4.81 12.79 5.50
C GLU A 134 4.89 11.37 6.08
N PRO A 135 6.09 10.87 6.44
CA PRO A 135 6.25 9.55 7.06
C PRO A 135 5.69 9.50 8.48
N ASP A 136 5.49 8.28 8.97
CA ASP A 136 5.11 7.94 10.35
C ASP A 136 3.74 8.50 10.78
N GLY A 137 2.78 8.61 9.84
CA GLY A 137 1.44 9.13 10.12
C GLY A 137 1.43 10.63 10.46
N GLN A 138 2.42 11.38 9.98
CA GLN A 138 2.58 12.81 10.24
C GLN A 138 2.23 13.67 9.02
N GLY A 139 2.32 14.99 9.16
CA GLY A 139 2.03 15.92 8.08
C GLY A 139 0.53 16.16 7.89
N ASN A 140 0.13 16.44 6.65
CA ASN A 140 -1.25 16.64 6.27
C ASN A 140 -1.90 15.31 5.91
N ILE A 141 -3.14 15.14 6.35
CA ILE A 141 -4.00 14.05 5.87
C ILE A 141 -4.41 14.40 4.43
N LEU A 142 -3.97 13.60 3.48
CA LEU A 142 -4.42 13.65 2.09
C LEU A 142 -5.80 13.02 1.95
N GLN A 143 -6.07 11.95 2.70
CA GLN A 143 -7.36 11.30 2.71
C GLN A 143 -7.64 10.53 4.01
N SER A 144 -8.92 10.43 4.37
CA SER A 144 -9.41 9.62 5.48
C SER A 144 -10.53 8.70 5.01
N LEU A 145 -10.44 7.42 5.36
CA LEU A 145 -11.43 6.40 5.03
C LEU A 145 -12.06 5.87 6.32
N ASP A 146 -13.35 6.14 6.51
CA ASP A 146 -14.11 5.58 7.63
C ASP A 146 -14.60 4.16 7.28
N LEU A 147 -14.29 3.19 8.14
CA LEU A 147 -14.65 1.78 7.96
C LEU A 147 -15.79 1.40 8.90
N SER A 148 -16.91 0.96 8.34
CA SER A 148 -18.00 0.36 9.12
C SER A 148 -17.72 -1.10 9.41
N GLN A 149 -18.23 -1.59 10.55
CA GLN A 149 -18.31 -3.02 10.85
C GLN A 149 -18.92 -3.79 9.66
N ASN A 150 -18.27 -4.88 9.24
CA ASN A 150 -18.69 -5.71 8.11
C ASN A 150 -18.36 -7.21 8.24
N TRP A 151 -17.69 -7.66 9.30
CA TRP A 151 -17.12 -9.01 9.45
C TRP A 151 -18.07 -10.21 9.16
N GLN A 152 -19.39 -10.07 9.40
CA GLN A 152 -20.39 -11.14 9.22
C GLN A 152 -21.36 -10.94 8.05
N ASP A 153 -21.20 -9.90 7.24
CA ASP A 153 -22.20 -9.57 6.20
C ASP A 153 -22.07 -10.47 4.96
N ALA A 154 -23.17 -10.66 4.21
CA ALA A 154 -23.33 -11.18 2.83
C ALA A 154 -22.49 -12.39 2.31
N ASN A 155 -21.19 -12.44 2.52
CA ASN A 155 -20.25 -13.49 2.09
C ASN A 155 -20.05 -14.59 3.14
N CYS A 156 -20.52 -14.37 4.36
CA CYS A 156 -20.51 -15.38 5.41
C CYS A 156 -21.60 -16.43 5.17
N THR A 157 -21.19 -17.65 4.81
CA THR A 157 -22.10 -18.79 4.69
C THR A 157 -22.45 -19.37 6.07
N ASP A 158 -23.52 -20.15 6.16
CA ASP A 158 -23.87 -20.89 7.39
C ASP A 158 -22.84 -21.97 7.77
N THR A 159 -21.89 -22.23 6.87
CA THR A 159 -20.76 -23.14 7.06
C THR A 159 -19.44 -22.43 7.40
N ALA A 160 -19.43 -21.10 7.52
CA ALA A 160 -18.26 -20.35 7.95
C ALA A 160 -17.71 -20.91 9.26
N SER A 161 -16.42 -21.23 9.26
CA SER A 161 -15.71 -21.74 10.44
C SER A 161 -15.08 -20.63 11.27
N THR A 162 -15.12 -19.41 10.75
CA THR A 162 -14.53 -18.20 11.34
C THR A 162 -15.57 -17.11 11.51
N ASP A 163 -15.24 -16.17 12.39
CA ASP A 163 -16.05 -14.99 12.63
C ASP A 163 -15.90 -13.97 11.49
N PHE A 164 -14.66 -13.68 11.07
CA PHE A 164 -14.35 -12.65 10.08
C PHE A 164 -14.33 -13.22 8.67
N CYS A 165 -15.52 -13.43 8.10
CA CYS A 165 -15.69 -14.15 6.83
C CYS A 165 -16.12 -13.25 5.65
N ASN A 166 -16.22 -11.93 5.87
CA ASN A 166 -16.62 -10.96 4.86
C ASN A 166 -15.61 -9.83 4.71
N PHE A 167 -15.06 -9.71 3.49
CA PHE A 167 -14.13 -8.67 3.11
C PHE A 167 -14.76 -7.73 2.07
N ASN A 168 -14.86 -6.45 2.41
CA ASN A 168 -15.36 -5.43 1.48
C ASN A 168 -14.20 -4.65 0.86
N PRO A 169 -14.25 -4.34 -0.45
CA PRO A 169 -13.29 -3.45 -1.09
C PRO A 169 -13.52 -2.01 -0.64
N VAL A 170 -12.43 -1.29 -0.42
CA VAL A 170 -12.39 0.15 -0.16
C VAL A 170 -11.25 0.74 -0.97
N GLY A 171 -11.46 1.93 -1.52
CA GLY A 171 -10.37 2.66 -2.14
C GLY A 171 -10.73 4.10 -2.40
N VAL A 172 -9.68 4.88 -2.65
CA VAL A 172 -9.79 6.32 -2.71
C VAL A 172 -8.68 6.95 -3.56
N GLU A 173 -9.06 7.97 -4.32
CA GLU A 173 -8.12 8.85 -5.01
C GLU A 173 -7.74 10.04 -4.12
N PHE A 174 -6.53 10.57 -4.31
CA PHE A 174 -6.07 11.78 -3.63
C PHE A 174 -5.08 12.56 -4.50
N ASP A 175 -4.99 13.86 -4.25
CA ASP A 175 -3.98 14.73 -4.85
C ASP A 175 -2.74 14.81 -3.96
N GLY A 176 -1.55 14.75 -4.56
CA GLY A 176 -0.27 14.85 -3.85
C GLY A 176 0.47 13.53 -3.71
N VAL A 177 1.61 13.57 -3.01
CA VAL A 177 2.46 12.40 -2.74
C VAL A 177 2.21 11.93 -1.32
N ALA A 178 1.61 10.75 -1.17
CA ALA A 178 1.49 10.09 0.11
C ALA A 178 2.81 9.40 0.49
N GLN A 179 3.23 9.51 1.74
CA GLN A 179 4.45 8.87 2.27
C GLN A 179 4.17 7.89 3.41
N SER A 180 2.99 7.95 4.01
CA SER A 180 2.57 6.94 4.97
C SER A 180 1.06 6.72 4.98
N VAL A 181 0.67 5.53 5.45
CA VAL A 181 -0.71 5.14 5.70
C VAL A 181 -0.80 4.63 7.13
N ASP A 182 -1.81 5.09 7.84
CA ASP A 182 -2.09 4.69 9.21
C ASP A 182 -3.37 3.87 9.28
N PHE A 183 -3.24 2.59 9.65
CA PHE A 183 -4.32 1.65 9.86
C PHE A 183 -4.77 1.74 11.32
N GLY A 184 -5.60 2.73 11.60
CA GLY A 184 -6.00 3.12 12.95
C GLY A 184 -7.36 2.60 13.38
N GLY A 185 -7.65 2.77 14.67
CA GLY A 185 -8.94 2.44 15.27
C GLY A 185 -8.85 1.32 16.30
N THR A 186 -9.50 0.19 16.04
CA THR A 186 -9.74 -0.86 17.04
C THR A 186 -8.73 -2.00 16.93
N ILE A 187 -7.80 -2.03 17.88
CA ILE A 187 -6.80 -3.09 18.04
C ILE A 187 -7.46 -4.48 18.02
N ASN A 188 -6.91 -5.41 17.25
CA ASN A 188 -7.36 -6.79 17.17
C ASN A 188 -8.84 -6.97 16.76
N GLN A 189 -9.39 -6.01 16.01
CA GLN A 189 -10.78 -6.05 15.52
C GLN A 189 -10.90 -5.78 14.02
N VAL A 190 -9.78 -5.55 13.31
CA VAL A 190 -9.75 -5.21 11.88
C VAL A 190 -8.63 -5.99 11.19
N GLY A 191 -8.94 -6.54 10.03
CA GLY A 191 -8.00 -7.18 9.13
C GLY A 191 -8.04 -6.54 7.75
N TYR A 192 -6.87 -6.43 7.11
CA TYR A 192 -6.71 -5.80 5.79
C TYR A 192 -6.03 -6.76 4.82
N ASP A 193 -6.52 -6.82 3.59
CA ASP A 193 -5.97 -7.69 2.54
C ASP A 193 -5.80 -6.90 1.22
N ALA A 194 -4.91 -7.38 0.36
CA ALA A 194 -4.57 -6.82 -0.94
C ALA A 194 -4.33 -5.29 -0.89
N ILE A 195 -3.49 -4.84 0.04
CA ILE A 195 -3.15 -3.43 0.19
C ILE A 195 -2.48 -2.95 -1.10
N THR A 196 -3.13 -2.02 -1.79
CA THR A 196 -2.79 -1.62 -3.14
C THR A 196 -2.51 -0.11 -3.20
N LEU A 197 -1.30 0.23 -3.63
CA LEU A 197 -0.82 1.60 -3.82
C LEU A 197 -0.91 1.97 -5.30
N GLY A 198 -1.18 3.24 -5.59
CA GLY A 198 -1.20 3.76 -6.97
C GLY A 198 -2.57 3.68 -7.66
N THR A 199 -3.61 3.22 -6.98
CA THR A 199 -4.98 3.13 -7.50
C THR A 199 -6.01 3.05 -6.37
N ASP A 200 -7.22 3.55 -6.64
CA ASP A 200 -8.41 3.43 -5.80
C ASP A 200 -9.16 2.10 -5.98
N VAL A 201 -8.66 1.20 -6.83
CA VAL A 201 -9.22 -0.14 -7.05
C VAL A 201 -8.30 -1.18 -6.43
N PRO A 202 -8.77 -1.95 -5.41
CA PRO A 202 -7.96 -3.00 -4.82
C PRO A 202 -7.51 -4.02 -5.88
N GLY A 203 -6.28 -4.52 -5.77
CA GLY A 203 -5.79 -5.59 -6.63
C GLY A 203 -6.68 -6.82 -6.50
N ASP A 204 -7.22 -7.29 -7.64
CA ASP A 204 -8.02 -8.51 -7.73
C ASP A 204 -7.09 -9.74 -7.84
N PRO A 205 -7.37 -10.87 -7.16
CA PRO A 205 -6.69 -12.15 -7.42
C PRO A 205 -6.78 -12.63 -8.89
N THR A 206 -7.64 -12.05 -9.72
CA THR A 206 -7.89 -12.43 -11.11
C THR A 206 -7.47 -11.38 -12.16
N GLU A 207 -7.21 -10.13 -11.75
CA GLU A 207 -6.74 -9.12 -12.69
C GLU A 207 -5.22 -9.20 -12.82
N VAL A 208 -4.76 -9.98 -13.80
CA VAL A 208 -3.41 -9.81 -14.35
C VAL A 208 -3.34 -8.39 -14.92
N PRO A 209 -2.53 -7.47 -14.36
CA PRO A 209 -2.38 -6.14 -14.94
C PRO A 209 -1.91 -6.33 -16.38
N GLU A 210 -2.74 -5.96 -17.36
CA GLU A 210 -2.30 -6.04 -18.76
C GLU A 210 -1.06 -5.17 -18.90
N PRO A 211 0.11 -5.74 -19.24
CA PRO A 211 1.34 -4.98 -19.20
C PRO A 211 1.18 -3.73 -20.06
N ALA A 212 1.65 -2.57 -19.57
CA ALA A 212 1.72 -1.34 -20.38
C ALA A 212 2.41 -1.56 -21.74
N THR A 213 3.14 -2.67 -21.89
CA THR A 213 3.65 -3.23 -23.14
C THR A 213 2.59 -3.41 -24.22
N LEU A 214 1.35 -3.80 -23.91
CA LEU A 214 0.26 -3.94 -24.89
C LEU A 214 -0.18 -2.58 -25.43
N THR A 215 -0.30 -1.58 -24.56
CA THR A 215 -0.61 -0.19 -24.94
C THR A 215 0.54 0.42 -25.75
N LEU A 216 1.79 0.22 -25.34
CA LEU A 216 2.97 0.65 -26.11
C LEU A 216 3.11 -0.07 -27.45
N PHE A 217 2.77 -1.36 -27.50
CA PHE A 217 2.78 -2.14 -28.74
C PHE A 217 1.68 -1.66 -29.69
N ALA A 218 0.46 -1.44 -29.19
CA ALA A 218 -0.67 -0.94 -29.98
C ALA A 218 -0.40 0.48 -30.52
N THR A 219 0.08 1.39 -29.66
CA THR A 219 0.44 2.75 -30.07
C THR A 219 1.64 2.78 -31.01
N GLY A 220 2.64 1.92 -30.80
CA GLY A 220 3.77 1.73 -31.71
C GLY A 220 3.35 1.25 -33.11
N LEU A 221 2.42 0.28 -33.19
CA LEU A 221 1.84 -0.21 -34.44
C LEU A 221 1.07 0.88 -35.19
N LEU A 222 0.26 1.67 -34.48
CA LEU A 222 -0.47 2.79 -35.07
C LEU A 222 0.47 3.87 -35.63
N GLY A 223 1.56 4.16 -34.91
CA GLY A 223 2.61 5.07 -35.38
C GLY A 223 3.30 4.58 -36.68
N LEU A 224 3.58 3.29 -36.77
CA LEU A 224 4.15 2.66 -37.98
C LEU A 224 3.18 2.69 -39.16
N MET A 225 1.88 2.45 -38.93
CA MET A 225 0.86 2.56 -39.99
C MET A 225 0.73 4.00 -40.50
N GLY A 226 0.74 5.01 -39.63
CA GLY A 226 0.71 6.42 -40.02
C GLY A 226 1.87 6.83 -40.93
N LEU A 227 3.08 6.33 -40.67
CA LEU A 227 4.27 6.57 -41.50
C LEU A 227 4.15 5.97 -42.91
N THR A 228 3.49 4.82 -43.07
CA THR A 228 3.27 4.21 -44.38
C THR A 228 2.24 4.96 -45.23
N PHE A 229 1.23 5.58 -44.61
CA PHE A 229 0.23 6.41 -45.29
C PHE A 229 0.80 7.77 -45.72
N LEU A 230 1.66 8.39 -44.91
CA LEU A 230 2.30 9.67 -45.26
C LEU A 230 3.29 9.55 -46.42
N ARG A 231 3.87 8.36 -46.63
CA ARG A 231 4.80 8.08 -47.76
C ARG A 231 4.11 7.91 -49.11
N ARG A 232 2.77 7.86 -49.14
CA ARG A 232 1.95 7.65 -50.35
C ARG A 232 1.33 8.91 -50.93
N ARG A 233 1.84 10.12 -50.65
CA ARG A 233 1.41 11.32 -51.38
C ARG A 233 1.97 11.32 -52.81
N PRO A 234 1.15 11.16 -53.87
CA PRO A 234 1.63 11.34 -55.23
C PRO A 234 1.98 12.81 -55.46
N VAL A 235 3.15 13.05 -56.04
CA VAL A 235 3.51 14.34 -56.61
C VAL A 235 2.71 14.47 -57.90
N SER A 236 1.76 15.40 -57.93
CA SER A 236 1.03 15.83 -59.12
C SER A 236 0.79 17.33 -59.04
#